data_AF-A0A821WHZ7-F1
#
_entry.id   AF-A0A821WHZ7-F1
#
_cell.length_a   1.000
_cell.length_b   1.000
_cell.length_c   1.000
_cell.angle_alpha   90.00
_cell.angle_beta   90.00
_cell.angle_gamma   90.00
#
_symmetry.space_group_name_H-M   'P 1'
#
loop_
_entity.id
_entity.type
_entity.pdbx_description
1 polymer ?
#
loop_
_entity_poly.entity_id
_entity_poly.type
_entity_poly.pdbx_seq_one_letter_code
_entity_poly.pdbx_strand_id
1 'polypeptide(L)'
;MNRHSKNRRHGDPVQAPGSLTDQINQDRNVTNTKNRQKQKRKFDDDEEEEQIIDDRLSRKIIQQAREQQNEFDNDELLAISKEETDLESIERINKIKKNRTEDSDEDDLNAEEDDYDDEEISINEEDEKALEAFMSGQPRRLLGDIIAEKQAQNQSSPDNDLDPRISSMYEQVGQILAHYRSGKIPKAFKILP
;
A
#
# COMPACT_ATOMS: atom_id res chain seq x y z
N MET A 1 45.50 48.37 -12.44
CA MET A 1 44.40 47.62 -11.79
C MET A 1 43.55 46.95 -12.86
N ASN A 2 43.80 45.66 -13.14
CA ASN A 2 43.10 44.89 -14.19
C ASN A 2 41.72 44.44 -13.70
N ARG A 3 40.65 44.83 -14.41
CA ARG A 3 39.29 44.32 -14.17
C ARG A 3 39.09 43.03 -14.97
N HIS A 4 38.94 41.92 -14.27
CA HIS A 4 38.60 40.61 -14.86
C HIS A 4 37.10 40.56 -15.18
N SER A 5 36.74 40.48 -16.46
CA SER A 5 35.37 40.19 -16.89
C SER A 5 35.08 38.70 -16.70
N LYS A 6 34.06 38.37 -15.89
CA LYS A 6 33.57 37.00 -15.72
C LYS A 6 32.53 36.71 -16.80
N ASN A 7 32.90 35.94 -17.82
CA ASN A 7 31.95 35.38 -18.79
C ASN A 7 31.05 34.36 -18.09
N ARG A 8 29.78 34.69 -17.87
CA ARG A 8 28.76 33.73 -17.47
C ARG A 8 28.34 32.96 -18.71
N ARG A 9 28.65 31.66 -18.76
CA ARG A 9 28.12 30.75 -19.79
C ARG A 9 26.65 30.53 -19.45
N HIS A 10 25.74 31.13 -20.20
CA HIS A 10 24.34 30.72 -20.18
C HIS A 10 24.27 29.30 -20.76
N GLY A 11 23.70 28.36 -20.00
CA GLY A 11 23.40 27.02 -20.52
C GLY A 11 22.37 27.11 -21.63
N ASP A 12 22.39 26.15 -22.55
CA ASP A 12 21.42 26.08 -23.65
C ASP A 12 19.98 26.03 -23.11
N PRO A 13 19.06 26.85 -23.65
CA PRO A 13 17.66 26.79 -23.26
C PRO A 13 17.04 25.52 -23.84
N VAL A 14 16.90 24.48 -23.03
CA VAL A 14 16.07 23.33 -23.38
C VAL A 14 14.61 23.77 -23.25
N GLN A 15 13.87 23.77 -24.35
CA GLN A 15 12.43 24.04 -24.32
C GLN A 15 11.72 22.94 -23.52
N ALA A 16 10.98 23.34 -22.49
CA ALA A 16 10.07 22.43 -21.81
C ALA A 16 8.99 21.97 -22.80
N PRO A 17 8.71 20.66 -22.88
CA PRO A 17 7.64 20.20 -23.76
C PRO A 17 6.30 20.76 -23.26
N GLY A 18 5.43 21.16 -24.19
CA GLY A 18 4.11 21.75 -23.88
C GLY A 18 3.17 20.79 -23.14
N SER A 19 1.92 21.22 -22.89
CA SER A 19 0.91 20.40 -22.20
C SER A 19 0.72 19.02 -22.86
N LEU A 20 0.43 18.00 -22.05
CA LEU A 20 0.22 16.62 -22.51
C LEU A 20 -0.85 16.53 -23.61
N THR A 21 -1.90 17.34 -23.49
CA THR A 21 -2.98 17.43 -24.48
C THR A 21 -2.45 17.90 -25.85
N ASP A 22 -1.53 18.86 -25.86
CA ASP A 22 -0.91 19.36 -27.11
C ASP A 22 0.05 18.34 -27.72
N GLN A 23 0.72 17.53 -26.89
CA GLN A 23 1.63 16.47 -27.35
C GLN A 23 0.87 15.33 -28.05
N ILE A 24 -0.31 14.96 -27.53
CA ILE A 24 -1.14 13.90 -28.11
C ILE A 24 -1.72 14.34 -29.47
N ASN A 25 -2.19 15.58 -29.57
CA ASN A 25 -2.77 16.10 -30.81
C ASN A 25 -1.74 16.30 -31.94
N GLN A 26 -0.46 16.40 -31.62
CA GLN A 26 0.60 16.65 -32.60
C GLN A 26 1.11 15.38 -33.29
N ASP A 27 0.67 14.18 -32.89
CA ASP A 27 1.09 12.87 -33.45
C ASP A 27 2.60 12.76 -33.72
N ARG A 28 3.40 13.49 -32.94
CA ARG A 28 4.86 13.42 -32.97
C ARG A 28 5.26 12.20 -32.16
N ASN A 29 5.14 11.04 -32.80
CA ASN A 29 5.78 9.82 -32.37
C ASN A 29 7.20 10.16 -31.92
N VAL A 30 7.50 9.95 -30.64
CA VAL A 30 8.83 10.11 -30.06
C VAL A 30 9.79 9.33 -30.95
N THR A 31 10.59 10.03 -31.73
CA THR A 31 11.57 9.39 -32.61
C THR A 31 12.51 8.61 -31.71
N ASN A 32 12.56 7.29 -31.91
CA ASN A 32 13.42 6.39 -31.17
C ASN A 32 14.84 6.98 -31.11
N THR A 33 15.25 7.43 -29.92
CA THR A 33 16.61 7.88 -29.66
C THR A 33 17.52 6.65 -29.73
N LYS A 34 18.05 6.37 -30.93
CA LYS A 34 18.81 5.16 -31.25
C LYS A 34 20.11 4.96 -30.45
N ASN A 35 20.44 5.83 -29.49
CA ASN A 35 21.70 5.81 -28.74
C ASN A 35 21.55 5.92 -27.21
N ARG A 36 20.46 5.43 -26.60
CA ARG A 36 20.44 5.29 -25.13
C ARG A 36 21.21 4.04 -24.69
N GLN A 37 22.48 4.22 -24.35
CA GLN A 37 23.28 3.21 -23.64
C GLN A 37 22.65 2.97 -22.26
N LYS A 38 21.81 1.94 -22.12
CA LYS A 38 21.36 1.47 -20.80
C LYS A 38 22.57 0.90 -20.07
N GLN A 39 23.11 1.61 -19.09
CA GLN A 39 23.95 0.98 -18.10
C GLN A 39 23.07 0.01 -17.30
N LYS A 40 23.21 -1.30 -17.59
CA LYS A 40 22.69 -2.34 -16.72
C LYS A 40 23.43 -2.20 -15.40
N ARG A 41 22.74 -1.79 -14.34
CA ARG A 41 23.17 -2.12 -12.98
C ARG A 41 23.24 -3.64 -12.95
N LYS A 42 24.43 -4.19 -12.73
CA LYS A 42 24.55 -5.59 -12.32
C LYS A 42 23.78 -5.67 -11.01
N PHE A 43 22.67 -6.39 -11.03
CA PHE A 43 22.11 -6.96 -9.82
C PHE A 43 23.06 -8.13 -9.58
N ASP A 44 24.00 -7.93 -8.67
CA ASP A 44 24.82 -9.05 -8.20
C ASP A 44 23.85 -9.99 -7.48
N ASP A 45 23.91 -11.24 -7.91
CA ASP A 45 23.09 -12.38 -7.54
C ASP A 45 23.62 -12.88 -6.20
N ASP A 46 23.46 -12.08 -5.15
CA ASP A 46 23.71 -12.51 -3.77
C ASP A 46 22.47 -13.28 -3.30
N GLU A 47 22.65 -14.60 -3.29
CA GLU A 47 21.80 -15.64 -2.72
C GLU A 47 21.14 -15.22 -1.40
N GLU A 48 19.81 -15.33 -1.33
CA GLU A 48 19.06 -15.69 -0.13
C GLU A 48 19.35 -14.95 1.19
N GLU A 49 19.66 -13.65 1.15
CA GLU A 49 19.26 -12.80 2.27
C GLU A 49 17.77 -12.50 2.10
N GLU A 50 16.90 -13.44 2.51
CA GLU A 50 15.64 -13.01 3.13
C GLU A 50 16.02 -11.83 4.01
N GLN A 51 15.47 -10.64 3.77
CA GLN A 51 15.77 -9.49 4.62
C GLN A 51 15.39 -9.89 6.04
N ILE A 52 16.38 -10.34 6.81
CA ILE A 52 16.20 -10.75 8.20
C ILE A 52 15.84 -9.45 8.89
N ILE A 53 14.55 -9.28 9.14
CA ILE A 53 14.02 -8.15 9.86
C ILE A 53 14.74 -8.12 11.20
N ASP A 54 15.38 -7.00 11.53
CA ASP A 54 16.07 -6.82 12.81
C ASP A 54 15.18 -7.29 13.98
N ASP A 55 15.74 -7.99 14.97
CA ASP A 55 15.00 -8.49 16.13
C ASP A 55 14.19 -7.42 16.86
N ARG A 56 14.63 -6.16 16.79
CA ARG A 56 13.93 -4.99 17.35
C ARG A 56 12.69 -4.63 16.53
N LEU A 57 12.81 -4.66 15.21
CA LEU A 57 11.71 -4.38 14.29
C LEU A 57 10.68 -5.52 14.33
N SER A 58 11.13 -6.78 14.39
CA SER A 58 10.26 -7.95 14.58
C SER A 58 9.42 -7.84 15.88
N ARG A 59 10.07 -7.52 17.01
CA ARG A 59 9.36 -7.27 18.28
C ARG A 59 8.36 -6.12 18.20
N LYS A 60 8.72 -5.02 17.53
CA LYS A 60 7.84 -3.87 17.33
C LYS A 60 6.62 -4.22 16.48
N ILE A 61 6.79 -5.00 15.42
CA ILE A 61 5.69 -5.48 14.56
C ILE A 61 4.74 -6.37 15.37
N ILE A 62 5.27 -7.31 16.17
CA ILE A 62 4.44 -8.19 17.01
C ILE A 62 3.68 -7.39 18.08
N GLN A 63 4.32 -6.39 18.70
CA GLN A 63 3.68 -5.53 19.70
C GLN A 63 2.53 -4.73 19.08
N GLN A 64 2.77 -4.11 17.92
CA GLN A 64 1.75 -3.33 17.21
C GLN A 64 0.60 -4.21 16.69
N ALA A 65 0.89 -5.43 16.23
CA ALA A 65 -0.16 -6.37 15.84
C ALA A 65 -1.05 -6.77 17.04
N ARG A 66 -0.46 -6.94 18.24
CA ARG A 66 -1.23 -7.18 19.47
C ARG A 66 -2.08 -5.99 19.89
N GLU A 67 -1.53 -4.79 19.76
CA GLU A 67 -2.24 -3.54 20.07
C GLU A 67 -3.45 -3.36 19.15
N GLN A 68 -3.26 -3.56 17.83
CA GLN A 68 -4.35 -3.55 16.86
C GLN A 68 -5.42 -4.60 17.16
N GLN A 69 -5.01 -5.83 17.53
CA GLN A 69 -5.96 -6.87 17.94
C GLN A 69 -6.78 -6.44 19.17
N ASN A 70 -6.13 -5.84 20.18
CA ASN A 70 -6.80 -5.35 21.37
C ASN A 70 -7.72 -4.16 21.06
N GLU A 71 -7.42 -3.31 20.08
CA GLU A 71 -8.33 -2.25 19.62
C GLU A 71 -9.63 -2.84 19.07
N PHE A 72 -9.55 -3.88 18.23
CA PHE A 72 -10.74 -4.58 17.74
C PHE A 72 -11.56 -5.21 18.88
N ASP A 73 -10.89 -5.87 19.82
CA ASP A 73 -11.58 -6.54 20.95
C ASP A 73 -12.20 -5.52 21.92
N ASN A 74 -11.58 -4.36 22.15
CA ASN A 74 -12.14 -3.30 23.00
C ASN A 74 -13.31 -2.56 22.33
N ASP A 75 -13.25 -2.31 21.02
CA ASP A 75 -14.37 -1.75 20.27
C ASP A 75 -15.55 -2.74 20.18
N GLU A 76 -15.27 -4.04 20.07
CA GLU A 76 -16.27 -5.11 20.16
C GLU A 76 -16.87 -5.20 21.59
N LEU A 77 -16.06 -5.08 22.64
CA LEU A 77 -16.54 -5.02 24.03
C LEU A 77 -17.35 -3.74 24.33
N LEU A 78 -17.00 -2.60 23.73
CA LEU A 78 -17.75 -1.35 23.84
C LEU A 78 -19.09 -1.41 23.07
N ALA A 79 -19.12 -2.11 21.93
CA ALA A 79 -20.36 -2.42 21.22
C ALA A 79 -21.26 -3.38 22.02
N ILE A 80 -20.70 -4.43 22.63
CA ILE A 80 -21.43 -5.36 23.50
C ILE A 80 -21.88 -4.69 24.81
N SER A 81 -21.13 -3.73 25.35
CA SER A 81 -21.53 -3.01 26.58
C SER A 81 -22.79 -2.13 26.41
N LYS A 82 -23.19 -1.83 25.16
CA LYS A 82 -24.44 -1.13 24.84
C LYS A 82 -25.62 -2.08 24.61
N GLU A 83 -25.36 -3.37 24.38
CA GLU A 83 -26.38 -4.38 24.12
C GLU A 83 -26.27 -5.49 25.16
N GLU A 84 -27.09 -5.33 26.20
CA GLU A 84 -27.58 -6.40 27.07
C GLU A 84 -26.60 -6.98 28.10
N THR A 85 -26.93 -6.66 29.35
CA THR A 85 -26.48 -7.26 30.58
C THR A 85 -26.78 -8.76 30.61
N ASP A 86 -25.83 -9.60 30.19
CA ASP A 86 -25.87 -11.03 30.47
C ASP A 86 -25.04 -11.33 31.73
N LEU A 87 -25.75 -11.37 32.87
CA LEU A 87 -25.19 -11.40 34.22
C LEU A 87 -24.30 -12.64 34.49
N GLU A 88 -24.41 -13.71 33.70
CA GLU A 88 -23.59 -14.92 33.85
C GLU A 88 -22.16 -14.78 33.30
N SER A 89 -21.96 -13.92 32.29
CA SER A 89 -20.66 -13.65 31.67
C SER A 89 -19.76 -12.80 32.58
N ILE A 90 -20.39 -11.87 33.30
CA ILE A 90 -19.73 -10.95 34.24
C ILE A 90 -19.19 -11.72 35.46
N GLU A 91 -19.91 -12.74 35.97
CA GLU A 91 -19.43 -13.54 37.10
C GLU A 91 -18.18 -14.39 36.76
N ARG A 92 -18.08 -14.94 35.54
CA ARG A 92 -16.89 -15.68 35.11
C ARG A 92 -15.67 -14.77 34.96
N ILE A 93 -15.86 -13.58 34.39
CA ILE A 93 -14.80 -12.59 34.23
C ILE A 93 -14.32 -12.07 35.59
N ASN A 94 -15.24 -11.82 36.53
CA ASN A 94 -14.89 -11.39 37.89
C ASN A 94 -14.17 -12.48 38.71
N LYS A 95 -14.48 -13.76 38.48
CA LYS A 95 -13.77 -14.89 39.11
C LYS A 95 -12.35 -15.07 38.57
N ILE A 96 -12.11 -14.75 37.30
CA ILE A 96 -10.78 -14.75 36.69
C ILE A 96 -9.96 -13.54 37.16
N LYS A 97 -10.59 -12.36 37.31
CA LYS A 97 -9.92 -11.15 37.84
C LYS A 97 -9.48 -11.29 39.30
N LYS A 98 -10.28 -11.94 40.17
CA LYS A 98 -9.92 -12.13 41.59
C LYS A 98 -8.69 -13.01 41.84
N ASN A 99 -8.29 -13.85 40.88
CA ASN A 99 -7.09 -14.68 41.00
C ASN A 99 -5.82 -13.99 40.48
N ARG A 100 -5.91 -12.73 40.02
CA ARG A 100 -4.83 -12.01 39.35
C ARG A 100 -4.39 -10.72 40.06
N THR A 101 -4.93 -10.42 41.23
CA THR A 101 -4.62 -9.19 41.98
C THR A 101 -4.04 -9.51 43.35
N GLU A 102 -2.86 -10.12 43.36
CA GLU A 102 -1.91 -10.07 44.48
C GLU A 102 -0.51 -10.01 43.86
N ASP A 103 -0.23 -8.96 43.08
CA ASP A 103 1.11 -8.40 43.07
C ASP A 103 1.00 -6.90 42.80
N SER A 104 1.40 -6.17 43.83
CA SER A 104 1.55 -4.73 43.89
C SER A 104 2.68 -4.33 42.95
N ASP A 105 2.49 -3.25 42.19
CA ASP A 105 3.45 -2.14 42.15
C ASP A 105 2.72 -0.93 41.55
N GLU A 106 2.38 -0.03 42.46
CA GLU A 106 1.83 1.30 42.22
C GLU A 106 2.98 2.16 41.65
N ASP A 107 3.28 1.97 40.36
CA ASP A 107 4.19 2.84 39.64
C ASP A 107 3.51 4.21 39.45
N ASP A 108 4.01 5.15 40.24
CA ASP A 108 3.86 6.60 40.18
C ASP A 108 4.11 7.12 38.76
N LEU A 109 3.07 7.03 37.92
CA LEU A 109 2.99 7.76 36.66
C LEU A 109 2.81 9.23 37.00
N ASN A 110 3.95 9.89 37.17
CA ASN A 110 4.10 11.34 37.15
C ASN A 110 3.56 11.82 35.79
N ALA A 111 2.25 12.03 35.72
CA ALA A 111 1.58 12.69 34.62
C ALA A 111 2.03 14.14 34.69
N GLU A 112 3.15 14.41 34.01
CA GLU A 112 3.55 15.76 33.64
C GLU A 112 2.35 16.31 32.86
N GLU A 113 1.60 17.16 33.53
CA GLU A 113 0.43 17.83 33.01
C GLU A 113 0.92 18.68 31.86
N ASP A 114 0.84 18.10 30.66
CA ASP A 114 1.06 18.79 29.39
C ASP A 114 0.09 19.97 29.40
N ASP A 115 0.66 21.14 29.67
CA ASP A 115 0.05 22.46 29.56
C ASP A 115 -0.34 22.63 28.09
N TYR A 116 -1.49 22.09 27.72
CA TYR A 116 -2.12 22.39 26.45
C TYR A 116 -2.45 23.87 26.49
N ASP A 117 -1.63 24.68 25.83
CA ASP A 117 -1.94 26.06 25.51
C ASP A 117 -3.34 26.06 24.87
N ASP A 118 -4.35 26.52 25.62
CA ASP A 118 -5.72 26.80 25.17
C ASP A 118 -5.69 28.02 24.21
N GLU A 119 -4.85 27.97 23.18
CA GLU A 119 -4.87 28.93 22.09
C GLU A 119 -6.17 28.72 21.31
N GLU A 120 -7.07 29.69 21.40
CA GLU A 120 -8.32 29.73 20.65
C GLU A 120 -8.01 29.71 19.15
N ILE A 121 -8.13 28.51 18.54
CA ILE A 121 -7.89 28.31 17.11
C ILE A 121 -9.00 29.05 16.33
N SER A 122 -8.67 30.22 15.79
CA SER A 122 -9.53 30.99 14.91
C SER A 122 -9.66 30.28 13.56
N ILE A 123 -10.77 29.57 13.35
CA ILE A 123 -11.09 28.90 12.08
C ILE A 123 -11.51 29.97 11.07
N ASN A 124 -10.89 29.97 9.88
CA ASN A 124 -11.29 30.88 8.80
C ASN A 124 -12.56 30.37 8.11
N GLU A 125 -13.33 31.26 7.46
CA GLU A 125 -14.53 30.88 6.69
C GLU A 125 -14.23 29.84 5.58
N GLU A 126 -13.03 29.86 5.01
CA GLU A 126 -12.58 28.86 4.03
C GLU A 126 -12.37 27.48 4.67
N ASP A 127 -11.79 27.46 5.88
CA ASP A 127 -11.53 26.23 6.64
C ASP A 127 -12.84 25.61 7.14
N GLU A 128 -13.80 26.43 7.61
CA GLU A 128 -15.14 25.97 8.00
C GLU A 128 -15.87 25.29 6.84
N LYS A 129 -15.79 25.86 5.64
CA LYS A 129 -16.38 25.29 4.43
C LYS A 129 -15.69 23.99 4.00
N ALA A 130 -14.38 23.89 4.17
CA ALA A 130 -13.63 22.66 3.90
C ALA A 130 -14.04 21.55 4.88
N LEU A 131 -14.25 21.90 6.15
CA LEU A 131 -14.72 21.01 7.20
C LEU A 131 -16.16 20.54 6.91
N GLU A 132 -17.04 21.46 6.50
CA GLU A 132 -18.41 21.13 6.09
C GLU A 132 -18.43 20.21 4.87
N ALA A 133 -17.61 20.46 3.85
CA ALA A 133 -17.48 19.59 2.68
C ALA A 133 -16.93 18.20 3.04
N PHE A 134 -16.02 18.12 4.01
CA PHE A 134 -15.47 16.87 4.53
C PHE A 134 -16.49 16.09 5.38
N MET A 135 -17.31 16.77 6.18
CA MET A 135 -18.32 16.15 7.04
C MET A 135 -19.64 15.82 6.32
N SER A 136 -19.96 16.52 5.23
CA SER A 136 -21.19 16.29 4.45
C SER A 136 -21.04 15.21 3.36
N GLY A 137 -19.83 14.67 3.16
CA GLY A 137 -19.51 13.74 2.08
C GLY A 137 -19.64 12.27 2.47
N GLN A 138 -20.84 11.71 2.31
CA GLN A 138 -21.16 10.27 2.33
C GLN A 138 -21.09 9.57 3.71
N PRO A 139 -21.92 8.53 3.94
CA PRO A 139 -21.74 7.66 5.11
C PRO A 139 -20.32 7.07 5.08
N ARG A 140 -19.63 7.13 6.23
CA ARG A 140 -18.28 6.54 6.39
C ARG A 140 -18.37 5.06 5.98
N ARG A 141 -17.78 4.72 4.83
CA ARG A 141 -17.59 3.31 4.44
C ARG A 141 -16.45 2.75 5.30
N LEU A 142 -16.64 1.57 5.87
CA LEU A 142 -15.58 0.95 6.66
C LEU A 142 -14.43 0.56 5.73
N LEU A 143 -13.19 0.64 6.23
CA LEU A 143 -12.02 0.20 5.50
C LEU A 143 -12.16 -1.27 5.05
N GLY A 144 -12.78 -2.11 5.89
CA GLY A 144 -13.10 -3.51 5.56
C GLY A 144 -13.99 -3.64 4.33
N ASP A 145 -15.02 -2.81 4.20
CA ASP A 145 -15.92 -2.82 3.04
C ASP A 145 -15.19 -2.38 1.76
N ILE A 146 -14.32 -1.36 1.89
CA ILE A 146 -13.49 -0.87 0.77
C ILE A 146 -12.50 -1.94 0.34
N ILE A 147 -11.88 -2.66 1.28
CA ILE A 147 -10.94 -3.75 0.99
C ILE A 147 -11.69 -4.91 0.32
N ALA A 148 -12.86 -5.30 0.82
CA ALA A 148 -13.68 -6.36 0.24
C ALA A 148 -14.15 -6.00 -1.18
N GLU A 149 -14.62 -4.76 -1.39
CA GLU A 149 -15.01 -4.23 -2.71
C GLU A 149 -13.80 -4.26 -3.67
N LYS A 150 -12.63 -3.82 -3.22
CA LYS A 150 -11.39 -3.82 -4.02
C LYS A 150 -10.88 -5.22 -4.34
N GLN A 151 -10.98 -6.15 -3.40
CA GLN A 151 -10.60 -7.55 -3.61
C GLN A 151 -11.56 -8.23 -4.59
N ALA A 152 -12.87 -8.04 -4.43
CA ALA A 152 -13.87 -8.54 -5.38
C ALA A 152 -13.67 -7.92 -6.77
N GLN A 153 -13.37 -6.62 -6.86
CA GLN A 153 -13.10 -5.93 -8.11
C GLN A 153 -11.83 -6.46 -8.80
N ASN A 154 -10.75 -6.70 -8.05
CA ASN A 154 -9.51 -7.27 -8.59
C ASN A 154 -9.65 -8.76 -8.96
N GLN A 155 -10.45 -9.55 -8.22
CA GLN A 155 -10.78 -10.92 -8.62
C GLN A 155 -11.78 -10.97 -9.79
N SER A 156 -12.55 -9.90 -10.02
CA SER A 156 -13.38 -9.73 -11.22
C SER A 156 -12.63 -9.16 -12.42
N SER A 157 -11.30 -8.96 -12.32
CA SER A 157 -10.45 -8.93 -13.52
C SER A 157 -10.83 -10.18 -14.32
N PRO A 158 -11.25 -10.07 -15.58
CA PRO A 158 -11.79 -11.22 -16.31
C PRO A 158 -10.74 -12.31 -16.26
N ASP A 159 -11.02 -13.34 -15.45
CA ASP A 159 -10.21 -14.52 -15.35
C ASP A 159 -10.18 -15.14 -16.74
N ASN A 160 -9.10 -14.84 -17.47
CA ASN A 160 -8.54 -15.65 -18.52
C ASN A 160 -9.56 -16.37 -19.43
N ASP A 161 -10.58 -15.66 -19.92
CA ASP A 161 -11.34 -16.11 -21.09
C ASP A 161 -10.42 -15.96 -22.31
N LEU A 162 -9.39 -16.82 -22.35
CA LEU A 162 -8.59 -17.06 -23.54
C LEU A 162 -9.55 -17.51 -24.62
N ASP A 163 -9.43 -16.92 -25.81
CA ASP A 163 -10.21 -17.33 -26.98
C ASP A 163 -10.16 -18.87 -27.07
N PRO A 164 -11.31 -19.58 -27.12
CA PRO A 164 -11.36 -21.04 -27.15
C PRO A 164 -10.47 -21.64 -28.24
N ARG A 165 -10.24 -20.90 -29.34
CA ARG A 165 -9.31 -21.29 -30.40
C ARG A 165 -7.85 -21.32 -29.93
N ILE A 166 -7.44 -20.35 -29.13
CA ILE A 166 -6.09 -20.26 -28.57
C ILE A 166 -5.89 -21.37 -27.56
N SER A 167 -6.88 -21.61 -26.69
CA SER A 167 -6.87 -22.71 -25.71
C SER A 167 -6.65 -24.07 -26.39
N SER A 168 -7.50 -24.42 -27.36
CA SER A 168 -7.39 -25.69 -28.10
C SER A 168 -6.07 -25.80 -28.88
N MET A 169 -5.55 -24.68 -29.42
CA MET A 169 -4.27 -24.72 -30.12
C MET A 169 -3.10 -25.01 -29.18
N TYR A 170 -3.05 -24.37 -28.02
CA TYR A 170 -1.98 -24.62 -27.05
C TYR A 170 -2.10 -25.98 -26.36
N GLU A 171 -3.32 -26.51 -26.19
CA GLU A 171 -3.54 -27.88 -25.73
C GLU A 171 -2.91 -28.89 -26.71
N GLN A 172 -3.13 -28.72 -28.02
CA GLN A 172 -2.52 -29.56 -29.06
C GLN A 172 -0.98 -29.42 -29.10
N VAL A 173 -0.47 -28.20 -28.95
CA VAL A 173 0.97 -27.96 -28.87
C VAL A 173 1.58 -28.67 -27.66
N GLY A 174 0.88 -28.69 -26.51
CA GLY A 174 1.28 -29.43 -25.32
C GLY A 174 1.43 -30.94 -25.57
N GLN A 175 0.47 -31.55 -26.28
CA GLN A 175 0.55 -32.98 -26.64
C GLN A 175 1.75 -33.31 -27.53
N ILE A 176 2.10 -32.41 -28.47
CA ILE A 176 3.28 -32.56 -29.34
C ILE A 176 4.56 -32.42 -28.53
N LEU A 177 4.62 -31.43 -27.63
CA LEU A 177 5.79 -31.18 -26.80
C LEU A 177 6.06 -32.30 -25.79
N ALA A 178 5.03 -33.01 -25.32
CA ALA A 178 5.18 -34.16 -24.42
C ALA A 178 6.05 -35.29 -25.01
N HIS A 179 6.02 -35.48 -26.33
CA HIS A 179 6.80 -36.51 -27.04
C HIS A 179 7.99 -35.93 -27.82
N TYR A 180 8.25 -34.62 -27.68
CA TYR A 180 9.26 -33.95 -28.44
C TYR A 180 10.66 -34.24 -27.89
N ARG A 181 11.57 -34.71 -28.76
CA ARG A 181 12.97 -34.97 -28.39
C ARG A 181 13.97 -34.13 -29.18
N SER A 182 13.76 -33.95 -30.48
CA SER A 182 14.61 -33.16 -31.36
C SER A 182 13.83 -32.70 -32.61
N GLY A 183 14.31 -31.64 -33.27
CA GLY A 183 13.73 -31.12 -34.52
C GLY A 183 13.32 -29.65 -34.46
N LYS A 184 12.24 -29.31 -35.17
CA LYS A 184 11.66 -27.95 -35.19
C LYS A 184 10.54 -27.86 -34.15
N ILE A 185 10.59 -26.85 -33.31
CA ILE A 185 9.56 -26.56 -32.29
C ILE A 185 8.35 -25.86 -32.96
N PRO A 186 7.10 -26.17 -32.55
CA PRO A 186 5.91 -25.49 -33.06
C PRO A 186 6.01 -23.97 -32.97
N LYS A 187 5.64 -23.26 -34.03
CA LYS A 187 5.76 -21.79 -34.11
C LYS A 187 4.95 -21.08 -33.02
N ALA A 188 3.79 -21.62 -32.65
CA ALA A 188 2.96 -21.11 -31.56
C ALA A 188 3.70 -21.09 -30.22
N PHE A 189 4.58 -22.05 -29.95
CA PHE A 189 5.41 -22.03 -28.75
C PHE A 189 6.56 -21.02 -28.86
N LYS A 190 7.13 -20.85 -30.07
CA LYS A 190 8.29 -19.97 -30.31
C LYS A 190 8.00 -18.47 -30.10
N ILE A 191 6.74 -18.05 -30.12
CA ILE A 191 6.34 -16.64 -29.97
C ILE A 191 6.13 -16.23 -28.50
N LEU A 192 6.18 -17.18 -27.57
CA LEU A 192 6.09 -16.89 -26.14
C LEU A 192 7.40 -16.24 -25.65
N PRO A 193 7.33 -15.23 -24.76
CA PRO A 193 8.49 -14.48 -24.26
C PRO A 193 9.39 -15.30 -23.34
#